data_AF-A0A7Z8VTF0-F1
#
_entry.id   AF-A0A7Z8VTF0-F1
#
_cell.length_a   1.000
_cell.length_b   1.000
_cell.length_c   1.000
_cell.angle_alpha   90.00
_cell.angle_beta   90.00
_cell.angle_gamma   90.00
#
_symmetry.space_group_name_H-M   'P 1'
#
loop_
_entity.id
_entity.type
_entity.pdbx_description
1 polymer ?
#
loop_
_entity_poly.entity_id
_entity_poly.type
_entity_poly.pdbx_seq_one_letter_code
_entity_poly.pdbx_strand_id
1 'polypeptide(L)'
;MNSESLFSMALGLQSPWKVEEIIFSNDNILEQNELHLQIGFEPGARFADESGVLCPVHDTVDRQWQHLSFFEHSCYLHCSVP
;
A
#
# COMPACT_ATOMS: atom_id res chain seq x y z
N MET A 1 -7.49 -14.88 9.90
CA MET A 1 -7.46 -13.66 9.07
C MET A 1 -6.02 -13.31 8.82
N ASN A 2 -5.67 -12.93 7.59
CA ASN A 2 -4.30 -12.56 7.24
C ASN A 2 -4.05 -11.08 7.58
N SER A 3 -2.85 -10.72 8.03
CA SER A 3 -2.53 -9.35 8.48
C SER A 3 -2.78 -8.31 7.37
N GLU A 4 -2.49 -8.69 6.13
CA GLU A 4 -2.68 -7.93 4.90
C GLU A 4 -4.15 -7.58 4.67
N SER A 5 -5.07 -8.52 4.93
CA SER A 5 -6.50 -8.24 4.84
C SER A 5 -6.97 -7.25 5.91
N LEU A 6 -6.39 -7.32 7.11
CA LEU A 6 -6.72 -6.41 8.20
C LEU A 6 -6.24 -4.99 7.86
N PHE A 7 -5.00 -4.84 7.41
CA PHE A 7 -4.48 -3.52 7.01
C PHE A 7 -5.17 -2.98 5.75
N SER A 8 -5.53 -3.83 4.79
CA SER A 8 -6.33 -3.41 3.64
C SER A 8 -7.68 -2.82 4.08
N MET A 9 -8.37 -3.47 5.03
CA MET A 9 -9.61 -2.94 5.61
C MET A 9 -9.37 -1.67 6.44
N ALA A 10 -8.31 -1.63 7.24
CA ALA A 10 -7.99 -0.47 8.07
C ALA A 10 -7.65 0.77 7.24
N LEU A 11 -6.99 0.58 6.10
CA LEU A 11 -6.70 1.63 5.12
C LEU A 11 -7.89 1.94 4.20
N GLY A 12 -8.99 1.19 4.31
CA GLY A 12 -10.18 1.36 3.47
C GLY A 12 -9.95 1.03 1.99
N LEU A 13 -8.95 0.20 1.68
CA LEU A 13 -8.66 -0.22 0.31
C LEU A 13 -9.81 -1.05 -0.25
N GLN A 14 -10.19 -0.76 -1.49
CA GLN A 14 -11.20 -1.49 -2.24
C GLN A 14 -10.58 -2.13 -3.47
N SER A 15 -11.18 -3.23 -3.96
CA SER A 15 -10.76 -3.88 -5.20
C SER A 15 -10.62 -2.84 -6.34
N PRO A 16 -9.52 -2.87 -7.10
CA PRO A 16 -8.52 -3.93 -7.14
C PRO A 16 -7.37 -3.79 -6.13
N TRP A 17 -7.35 -2.75 -5.30
CA TRP A 17 -6.25 -2.47 -4.37
C TRP A 17 -6.21 -3.43 -3.17
N LYS A 18 -5.00 -3.80 -2.77
CA LYS A 18 -4.72 -4.66 -1.62
C LYS A 18 -3.34 -4.36 -1.04
N VAL A 19 -3.16 -4.66 0.25
CA VAL A 19 -1.83 -4.79 0.83
C VAL A 19 -1.22 -6.10 0.36
N GLU A 20 -0.04 -6.04 -0.25
CA GLU A 20 0.70 -7.20 -0.74
C GLU A 20 1.73 -7.69 0.27
N GLU A 21 2.36 -6.78 0.99
CA GLU A 21 3.40 -7.09 1.95
C GLU A 21 3.39 -6.10 3.11
N ILE A 22 3.76 -6.61 4.29
CA ILE A 22 3.90 -5.84 5.52
C ILE A 22 5.31 -6.07 6.03
N ILE A 23 6.11 -5.00 6.07
CA ILE A 23 7.50 -5.04 6.52
C ILE A 23 7.58 -4.24 7.80
N PHE A 24 8.03 -4.89 8.87
CA PHE A 24 8.30 -4.23 10.13
C PHE A 24 9.81 -4.07 10.30
N SER A 25 10.26 -2.82 10.37
CA SER A 25 11.67 -2.49 10.55
C SER A 25 11.93 -2.03 11.98
N ASN A 26 12.94 -2.63 12.60
CA ASN A 26 13.44 -2.30 13.93
C ASN A 26 14.90 -1.82 13.89
N ASP A 27 15.39 -1.43 12.71
CA ASP A 27 16.79 -1.04 12.46
C ASP A 27 17.14 0.40 12.94
N ASN A 28 16.18 1.12 13.54
CA ASN A 28 16.42 2.49 13.97
C ASN A 28 17.25 2.56 15.28
N ILE A 29 18.36 3.29 15.20
CA ILE A 29 19.21 3.70 16.35
C ILE A 29 18.40 4.55 17.37
N LEU A 30 17.23 5.05 16.98
CA LEU A 30 16.36 5.96 17.74
C LEU A 30 15.16 5.28 18.45
N GLU A 31 15.13 3.95 18.58
CA GLU A 31 14.07 3.16 19.25
C GLU A 31 12.64 3.28 18.66
N GLN A 32 12.49 3.93 17.49
CA GLN A 32 11.19 4.02 16.82
C GLN A 32 11.06 2.91 15.78
N ASN A 33 10.16 1.95 16.03
CA ASN A 33 9.83 0.94 15.04
C ASN A 33 9.05 1.56 13.88
N GLU A 34 9.31 1.06 12.68
CA GLU A 34 8.68 1.52 11.45
C GLU A 34 7.87 0.40 10.81
N LEU A 35 6.68 0.76 10.33
CA LEU A 35 5.77 -0.13 9.62
C LEU A 35 5.70 0.31 8.16
N HIS A 36 6.22 -0.51 7.26
CA HIS A 36 6.12 -0.29 5.82
C HIS A 36 5.07 -1.22 5.22
N LEU A 37 4.07 -0.64 4.57
CA LEU A 37 2.99 -1.37 3.90
C LEU A 37 3.16 -1.23 2.39
N GLN A 38 3.37 -2.36 1.70
CA GLN A 38 3.37 -2.41 0.24
C GLN A 38 1.93 -2.59 -0.24
N ILE A 39 1.44 -1.62 -0.99
CA ILE A 39 0.11 -1.60 -1.60
C ILE A 39 0.28 -1.87 -3.09
N GLY A 40 -0.44 -2.88 -3.56
CA GLY A 40 -0.53 -3.21 -4.98
C GLY A 40 -1.98 -3.41 -5.38
N PHE A 41 -2.17 -3.97 -6.56
CA PHE A 41 -3.48 -4.27 -7.10
C PHE A 41 -3.52 -5.67 -7.69
N GLU A 42 -4.72 -6.25 -7.80
CA GLU A 42 -4.89 -7.59 -8.36
C GLU A 42 -4.36 -7.69 -9.80
N PRO A 43 -3.69 -8.80 -10.17
CA PRO A 43 -3.25 -9.01 -11.54
C PRO A 43 -4.41 -8.90 -12.54
N GLY A 44 -4.21 -8.14 -13.62
CA GLY A 44 -5.27 -7.87 -14.60
C GLY A 44 -6.25 -6.76 -14.21
N ALA A 45 -5.96 -6.03 -13.11
CA ALA A 45 -6.67 -4.80 -12.77
C ALA A 45 -6.67 -3.82 -13.95
N ARG A 46 -7.77 -3.09 -14.05
CA ARG A 46 -7.94 -2.02 -15.02
C ARG A 46 -8.30 -0.74 -14.30
N PHE A 47 -7.68 0.34 -14.72
CA PHE A 47 -7.88 1.65 -14.14
C PHE A 47 -8.46 2.58 -15.18
N ALA A 48 -9.30 3.50 -14.73
CA ALA A 48 -9.88 4.50 -15.60
C ALA A 48 -8.80 5.49 -16.03
N ASP A 49 -8.68 5.70 -17.35
CA ASP A 49 -7.89 6.81 -17.88
C ASP A 49 -8.61 8.16 -17.66
N GLU A 50 -8.00 9.26 -18.13
CA GLU A 50 -8.59 10.60 -18.04
C GLU A 50 -9.97 10.71 -18.71
N SER A 51 -10.30 9.80 -19.63
CA SER A 51 -11.59 9.72 -20.33
C SER A 51 -12.58 8.76 -19.66
N GLY A 52 -12.19 8.09 -18.56
CA GLY A 52 -13.02 7.14 -17.84
C GLY A 52 -13.01 5.71 -18.39
N VAL A 53 -12.17 5.40 -19.38
CA VAL A 53 -12.09 4.07 -20.00
C VAL A 53 -11.19 3.15 -19.17
N LEU A 54 -11.66 1.94 -18.87
CA LEU A 54 -10.91 0.94 -18.10
C LEU A 54 -9.80 0.30 -18.95
N CYS A 55 -8.58 0.80 -18.77
CA CYS A 55 -7.39 0.37 -19.48
C CYS A 55 -6.53 -0.56 -18.62
N PRO A 56 -5.82 -1.53 -19.24
CA PRO A 56 -4.82 -2.32 -18.53
C PRO A 56 -3.66 -1.43 -18.08
N VAL A 57 -3.04 -1.80 -16.96
CA VAL A 57 -1.83 -1.12 -16.48
C VAL A 57 -0.65 -1.50 -17.37
N HIS A 58 0.00 -0.49 -17.95
CA HIS A 58 1.20 -0.67 -18.77
C HIS A 58 2.47 -0.30 -18.00
N ASP A 59 2.44 0.87 -17.37
CA ASP A 59 3.52 1.39 -16.54
C ASP A 59 2.98 1.62 -15.12
N THR A 60 3.87 1.57 -14.14
CA THR A 60 3.57 1.97 -12.77
C THR A 60 4.65 2.90 -12.26
N VAL A 61 4.30 3.80 -11.36
CA VAL A 61 5.21 4.73 -10.71
C VAL A 61 5.20 4.46 -9.22
N ASP A 62 6.36 4.09 -8.68
CA ASP A 62 6.52 3.91 -7.24
C ASP A 62 6.37 5.24 -6.50
N ARG A 63 5.47 5.22 -5.53
CA ARG A 63 5.20 6.35 -4.64
C ARG A 63 5.22 5.90 -3.20
N GLN A 64 5.70 6.80 -2.35
CA GLN A 64 5.71 6.60 -0.91
C GLN A 64 4.94 7.73 -0.24
N TRP A 65 4.12 7.39 0.75
CA TRP A 65 3.45 8.35 1.63
C TRP A 65 3.69 7.99 3.09
N GLN A 66 3.84 9.00 3.93
CA GLN A 66 3.79 8.80 5.37
C GLN A 66 2.33 8.82 5.82
N HIS A 67 1.89 7.74 6.46
CA HIS A 67 0.57 7.63 7.06
C HIS A 67 0.63 7.95 8.56
N LEU A 68 -0.53 8.10 9.17
CA LEU A 68 -0.63 8.14 10.63
C LEU A 68 -0.01 6.86 11.22
N SER A 69 0.74 7.03 12.31
CA SER A 69 1.39 5.93 13.01
C SER A 69 0.37 4.87 13.43
N PHE A 70 0.73 3.60 13.20
CA PHE A 70 -0.02 2.45 13.70
C PHE A 70 0.69 1.92 14.95
N PHE A 71 -0.05 1.73 16.04
CA PHE A 71 0.50 1.14 17.28
C PHE A 71 1.79 1.84 17.76
N GLU A 72 1.82 3.18 17.71
CA GLU A 72 3.00 4.00 18.07
C GLU A 72 4.22 3.80 17.14
N HIS A 73 4.04 3.16 15.99
CA HIS A 73 5.08 2.94 14.98
C HIS A 73 4.83 3.84 13.78
N SER A 74 5.88 4.52 13.31
CA SER A 74 5.82 5.36 12.11
C SER A 74 5.41 4.50 10.93
N CYS A 75 4.35 4.89 10.21
CA CYS A 75 3.83 4.11 9.10
C CYS A 75 4.14 4.76 7.76
N TYR A 76 4.67 3.97 6.84
CA TYR A 76 4.92 4.37 5.46
C TYR A 76 4.18 3.44 4.51
N LEU A 77 3.43 4.02 3.59
CA LEU A 77 2.75 3.33 2.52
C LEU A 77 3.61 3.44 1.27
N HIS A 78 3.87 2.31 0.62
CA HIS A 78 4.54 2.21 -0.65
C HIS A 78 3.53 1.68 -1.67
N CYS A 79 3.43 2.28 -2.84
CA CYS A 79 2.52 1.82 -3.87
C CYS A 79 3.06 2.10 -5.27
N SER A 80 2.99 1.09 -6.14
CA SER A 80 3.23 1.24 -7.57
C SER A 80 1.92 1.68 -8.24
N VAL A 81 1.78 3.00 -8.47
CA VAL A 81 0.54 3.59 -8.99
C VAL A 81 0.51 3.49 -10.53
N PRO A 82 -0.58 2.99 -11.12
CA PRO A 82 -0.74 2.88 -12.58
C PRO A 82 -1.00 4.22 -13.28
#